data_AF-A0A6C0KRY7-F1
#
_entry.id   AF-A0A6C0KRY7-F1
#
_cell.length_a   1.000
_cell.length_b   1.000
_cell.length_c   1.000
_cell.angle_alpha   90.00
_cell.angle_beta   90.00
_cell.angle_gamma   90.00
#
_symmetry.space_group_name_H-M   'P 1'
#
loop_
_entity.id
_entity.type
_entity.pdbx_description
1 polymer ?
#
loop_
_entity_poly.entity_id
_entity_poly.type
_entity_poly.pdbx_seq_one_letter_code
_entity_poly.pdbx_strand_id
1 'polypeptide(L)' 'METRSQTKLLKNEETVVLELEVNIDFDGASRAWKENKKYMGNGTYKYICSNLKKDGKICGKSCYKSTDQCWHHNKMRTRI' A
#
# COMPACT_ATOMS: atom_id res chain seq x y z
N MET A 1 55.21 -17.10 4.38
CA MET A 1 54.64 -16.30 3.28
C MET A 1 53.34 -16.99 2.90
N GLU A 2 52.20 -16.42 3.28
CA GLU A 2 50.89 -17.03 3.05
C GLU A 2 50.57 -17.01 1.56
N THR A 3 50.08 -18.13 1.04
CA THR A 3 49.71 -18.27 -0.37
C THR A 3 48.33 -17.66 -0.63
N ARG A 4 48.08 -17.22 -1.87
CA ARG A 4 46.81 -16.61 -2.32
C ARG A 4 45.55 -17.46 -2.05
N SER A 5 45.73 -18.77 -1.81
CA SER A 5 44.64 -19.69 -1.43
C SER A 5 44.31 -19.60 0.06
N GLN A 6 45.32 -19.35 0.91
CA GLN A 6 45.17 -19.23 2.36
C GLN A 6 44.49 -17.92 2.78
N THR A 7 44.58 -16.85 1.97
CA THR A 7 43.89 -15.57 2.24
C THR A 7 42.37 -15.60 2.02
N LYS A 8 41.81 -16.67 1.44
CA LYS A 8 40.36 -16.84 1.29
C LYS A 8 39.67 -17.40 2.54
N LEU A 9 40.41 -18.00 3.47
CA LEU A 9 39.83 -18.62 4.68
C LEU A 9 39.74 -17.65 5.86
N LEU A 10 40.42 -16.51 5.79
CA LEU A 10 40.42 -15.47 6.84
C LEU A 10 39.42 -14.33 6.58
N LYS A 11 38.53 -14.50 5.60
CA LYS A 11 37.35 -13.65 5.40
C LYS A 11 36.07 -14.37 5.80
N ASN A 12 36.13 -15.08 6.93
CA ASN A 12 34.96 -15.33 7.75
C ASN A 12 34.81 -14.16 8.72
N GLU A 13 34.84 -12.92 8.19
CA GLU A 13 34.25 -11.81 8.94
C GLU A 13 32.77 -12.12 8.98
N GLU A 14 32.31 -12.42 10.19
CA GLU A 14 30.94 -12.75 10.56
C GLU A 14 29.96 -11.98 9.67
N THR A 15 29.45 -12.64 8.63
CA THR A 15 28.18 -12.22 8.05
C THR A 15 27.17 -12.44 9.15
N VAL A 16 26.92 -11.40 9.94
CA VAL A 16 25.83 -11.34 10.88
C VAL A 16 24.58 -11.58 10.05
N VAL A 17 24.10 -12.82 10.04
CA VAL A 17 22.79 -13.16 9.51
C VAL A 17 21.82 -12.54 10.50
N LEU A 18 21.47 -11.27 10.24
CA LEU A 18 20.34 -10.61 10.88
C LEU A 18 19.10 -11.40 10.44
N GLU A 19 18.74 -12.41 11.22
CA GLU A 19 17.45 -13.06 11.14
C GLU A 19 16.40 -12.01 11.53
N LEU A 20 15.93 -11.28 10.53
CA LEU A 20 14.81 -10.37 10.67
C LEU A 20 13.57 -11.22 10.92
N GLU A 21 12.97 -11.07 12.09
CA GLU A 21 11.68 -11.68 12.39
C GLU A 21 10.64 -11.10 11.42
N VAL A 22 10.18 -11.93 10.47
CA VAL A 22 9.20 -11.53 9.45
C VAL A 22 7.80 -11.62 10.03
N ASN A 23 7.43 -10.65 10.88
CA ASN A 23 6.08 -10.52 11.40
C ASN A 23 5.23 -9.65 10.46
N ILE A 24 4.80 -10.21 9.32
CA ILE A 24 3.95 -9.51 8.35
C ILE A 24 2.47 -9.75 8.69
N ASP A 25 1.78 -8.68 9.11
CA ASP A 25 0.32 -8.68 9.27
C ASP A 25 -0.40 -8.52 7.92
N PHE A 26 -0.67 -9.65 7.27
CA PHE A 26 -1.42 -9.68 6.00
C PHE A 26 -2.88 -9.27 6.16
N ASP A 27 -3.50 -9.55 7.31
CA ASP A 27 -4.90 -9.24 7.56
C ASP A 27 -5.11 -7.74 7.76
N GLY A 28 -4.22 -7.09 8.52
CA GLY A 28 -4.17 -5.64 8.65
C GLY A 28 -3.92 -4.96 7.32
N ALA A 29 -2.95 -5.45 6.53
CA ALA A 29 -2.69 -4.93 5.20
C ALA A 29 -3.91 -5.07 4.26
N SER A 30 -4.59 -6.23 4.31
CA SER A 30 -5.82 -6.48 3.55
C SER A 30 -6.95 -5.53 3.97
N ARG A 31 -7.13 -5.31 5.27
CA ARG A 31 -8.13 -4.37 5.81
C ARG A 31 -7.83 -2.94 5.37
N ALA A 32 -6.60 -2.47 5.52
CA ALA A 32 -6.18 -1.13 5.07
C ALA A 32 -6.36 -0.95 3.54
N TRP A 33 -6.08 -1.98 2.75
CA TRP A 33 -6.31 -1.96 1.30
C TRP A 33 -7.79 -1.85 0.95
N LYS A 34 -8.66 -2.51 1.73
CA LYS A 34 -10.13 -2.45 1.60
C LYS A 34 -10.71 -1.13 2.13
N GLU A 35 -10.08 -0.44 3.08
CA GLU A 35 -10.58 0.84 3.58
C GLU A 35 -10.73 1.90 2.47
N ASN A 36 -9.87 1.86 1.46
CA ASN A 36 -9.91 2.78 0.30
C ASN A 36 -10.65 2.19 -0.92
N LYS A 37 -11.27 1.01 -0.79
CA LYS A 37 -11.95 0.32 -1.90
C LYS A 37 -13.33 -0.18 -1.50
N LYS A 38 -14.26 -0.14 -2.44
CA LYS A 38 -15.58 -0.72 -2.30
C LYS A 38 -15.68 -2.01 -3.10
N TYR A 39 -16.10 -3.08 -2.43
CA TYR A 39 -16.44 -4.33 -3.10
C TYR A 39 -17.71 -4.13 -3.94
N MET A 40 -17.64 -4.51 -5.21
CA MET A 40 -18.72 -4.33 -6.19
C MET A 40 -19.42 -5.66 -6.54
N GLY A 41 -19.00 -6.77 -5.93
CA GLY A 41 -19.41 -8.12 -6.32
C GLY A 41 -18.43 -8.77 -7.30
N ASN A 42 -18.55 -10.08 -7.50
CA ASN A 42 -17.76 -10.87 -8.46
C ASN A 42 -16.23 -10.68 -8.33
N GLY A 43 -15.72 -10.53 -7.11
CA GLY A 43 -14.29 -10.30 -6.89
C GLY A 43 -13.77 -8.92 -7.33
N THR A 44 -14.65 -8.02 -7.76
CA THR A 44 -14.25 -6.69 -8.26
C THR A 44 -14.29 -5.63 -7.17
N TYR A 45 -13.34 -4.70 -7.24
CA TYR A 45 -13.20 -3.58 -6.32
C TYR A 45 -13.09 -2.27 -7.08
N LYS A 46 -13.65 -1.19 -6.53
CA LYS A 46 -13.48 0.18 -7.04
C LYS A 46 -12.98 1.11 -5.94
N TYR A 47 -12.14 2.08 -6.29
CA TYR A 47 -11.76 3.13 -5.35
C TYR A 47 -12.97 3.94 -4.88
N ILE A 48 -12.91 4.38 -3.64
CA ILE A 48 -13.90 5.28 -3.04
C ILE A 48 -13.36 6.71 -2.98
N CYS A 49 -14.28 7.66 -3.02
CA CYS A 49 -13.97 9.08 -2.98
C CYS A 49 -13.39 9.48 -1.61
N SER A 50 -12.24 10.15 -1.68
CA SER A 50 -11.46 10.62 -0.53
C SER A 50 -12.01 11.88 0.15
N ASN A 51 -13.04 12.54 -0.40
CA ASN A 51 -13.59 13.74 0.20
C ASN A 51 -14.29 13.45 1.54
N LEU A 52 -14.01 14.31 2.52
CA LEU A 52 -14.65 14.30 3.83
C LEU A 52 -15.98 15.06 3.77
N LYS A 53 -17.00 14.51 4.43
CA LYS A 53 -18.26 15.20 4.70
C LYS A 53 -18.06 16.18 5.86
N LYS A 54 -19.03 17.07 6.06
CA LYS A 54 -19.06 18.01 7.19
C LYS A 54 -18.98 17.31 8.56
N ASP A 55 -19.49 16.08 8.63
CA ASP A 55 -19.48 15.24 9.83
C ASP A 55 -18.14 14.50 10.06
N GLY A 56 -17.10 14.81 9.30
CA GLY A 56 -15.77 14.15 9.38
C GLY A 56 -15.71 12.75 8.75
N LYS A 57 -16.84 12.19 8.30
CA LYS A 57 -16.88 10.88 7.61
C LYS A 57 -16.48 11.00 6.15
N ILE A 58 -15.77 10.00 5.62
CA ILE A 58 -15.47 9.90 4.19
C ILE A 58 -16.76 9.75 3.34
N CYS A 59 -16.72 10.22 2.09
CA CYS A 59 -17.85 10.19 1.18
C CYS A 59 -18.38 8.76 0.95
N GLY A 60 -17.48 7.81 0.71
CA GLY A 60 -17.80 6.39 0.46
C GLY A 60 -18.44 6.09 -0.91
N LYS A 61 -18.67 7.11 -1.76
CA LYS A 61 -19.11 6.92 -3.15
C LYS A 61 -17.94 6.49 -4.02
N SER A 62 -18.19 5.65 -5.04
CA SER A 62 -17.15 5.24 -5.98
C SER A 62 -16.56 6.43 -6.73
N CYS A 63 -15.25 6.38 -6.95
CA CYS A 63 -14.52 7.32 -7.79
C CYS A 63 -15.06 7.33 -9.22
N TYR A 64 -15.07 8.50 -9.84
CA TYR A 64 -15.51 8.66 -11.24
C TYR A 64 -14.30 8.60 -12.18
N LYS A 65 -14.34 7.67 -13.14
CA LYS A 65 -13.25 7.45 -14.11
C LYS A 65 -11.89 7.30 -13.39
N SER A 66 -10.88 8.03 -13.85
CA SER A 66 -9.50 8.07 -13.33
C SER A 66 -9.27 9.20 -12.31
N THR A 67 -10.32 9.68 -11.65
CA THR A 67 -10.21 10.74 -10.63
C THR A 67 -10.33 10.15 -9.23
N ASP A 68 -9.72 10.81 -8.24
CA ASP A 68 -9.83 10.41 -6.82
C ASP A 68 -11.15 10.87 -6.16
N GLN A 69 -12.07 11.42 -6.96
CA GLN A 69 -13.29 12.05 -6.50
C GLN A 69 -14.52 11.38 -7.14
N CYS A 70 -15.62 11.32 -6.40
CA CYS A 70 -16.88 10.89 -6.98
C CYS A 70 -17.46 11.99 -7.88
N TRP A 71 -18.46 11.63 -8.67
CA TRP A 71 -19.11 12.55 -9.59
C TRP A 71 -19.64 13.85 -8.94
N HIS A 72 -20.05 13.80 -7.67
CA HIS A 72 -20.54 14.99 -6.94
C HIS A 72 -19.42 15.92 -6.46
N HIS A 73 -18.23 15.38 -6.21
CA HIS A 73 -17.11 16.15 -5.67
C HIS A 73 -16.04 16.46 -6.71
N ASN A 74 -16.19 15.96 -7.93
CA ASN A 74 -15.26 16.23 -9.02
C ASN A 74 -15.32 17.73 -9.40
N LYS A 75 -14.28 18.47 -9.01
CA LYS A 75 -14.13 19.92 -9.25
C LYS A 75 -14.06 20.29 -10.75
N MET A 76 -13.83 19.32 -11.64
CA MET A 76 -13.89 19.58 -13.09
C MET A 76 -15.31 19.87 -13.60
N ARG A 77 -16.35 19.69 -12.78
CA ARG A 77 -17.70 20.20 -13.07
C ARG A 77 -17.93 21.64 -12.61
N THR A 78 -17.05 22.20 -11.78
CA THR A 78 -17.26 23.50 -11.12
C THR A 78 -16.59 24.68 -11.83
N ARG A 79 -16.25 24.55 -13.10
CA ARG A 79 -15.96 25.71 -13.96
C ARG A 79 -17.25 26.13 -14.66
N ILE A 80 -18.00 27.00 -13.99
CA ILE A 80 -19.01 27.88 -14.58
C ILE A 80 -18.27 28.91 -15.42
#